data_AF-E1ZHV9-F1
#
_entry.id   AF-E1ZHV9-F1
#
_cell.length_a   1.000
_cell.length_b   1.000
_cell.length_c   1.000
_cell.angle_alpha   90.00
_cell.angle_beta   90.00
_cell.angle_gamma   90.00
#
_symmetry.space_group_name_H-M   'P 1'
#
loop_
_entity.id
_entity.type
_entity.pdbx_description
1 polymer ?
#
loop_
_entity_poly.entity_id
_entity_poly.type
_entity_poly.pdbx_seq_one_letter_code
_entity_poly.pdbx_strand_id
1 'polypeptide(L)'
;EELQQKRVKRAEARRREQLTYQFAAIAASVGVTALAGFATYYRITCYLANDQAFPYLDLACTLALAAGAAFGMEMYARWVHKDMWHDNPVGYILHKSHHEPRTGPFEANDIYAIVNAVPAMALCLYGFLRPDVWGSLCFGAGLGITLFGISYMFVHDGLVHRRFPVGPIADLPAMKRIVVAHQLHHSEKYGGVPFGMFLGPQELEAVGAGPELDRMVAEFDAARAKKAGATAGAGRR
;
A
#
# COMPACT_ATOMS: atom_id res chain seq x y z
N GLU A 1 -23.86 13.86 29.16
CA GLU A 1 -23.98 14.73 27.97
C GLU A 1 -22.63 15.23 27.46
N GLU A 2 -21.79 15.85 28.29
CA GLU A 2 -20.46 16.37 27.88
C GLU A 2 -19.54 15.30 27.26
N LEU A 3 -19.50 14.09 27.84
CA LEU A 3 -18.73 12.97 27.31
C LEU A 3 -19.24 12.51 25.93
N GLN A 4 -20.55 12.53 25.72
CA GLN A 4 -21.15 12.18 24.42
C GLN A 4 -20.81 13.25 23.37
N GLN A 5 -20.92 14.54 23.71
CA GLN A 5 -20.51 15.63 22.83
C GLN A 5 -19.02 15.56 22.46
N LYS A 6 -18.15 15.26 23.43
CA LYS A 6 -16.71 15.01 23.18
C LYS A 6 -16.48 13.84 22.23
N ARG A 7 -17.23 12.74 22.37
CA ARG A 7 -17.14 11.57 21.48
C ARG A 7 -17.60 11.90 20.05
N VAL A 8 -18.70 12.65 19.90
CA VAL A 8 -19.22 13.08 18.59
C VAL A 8 -18.21 14.00 17.90
N LYS A 9 -17.71 15.03 18.59
CA LYS A 9 -16.69 15.94 18.02
C LYS A 9 -15.42 15.20 17.58
N ARG A 10 -14.94 14.24 18.38
CA ARG A 10 -13.79 13.40 18.01
C ARG A 10 -14.09 12.52 16.78
N ALA A 11 -15.30 11.96 16.69
CA ALA A 11 -15.71 11.16 15.54
C ALA A 11 -15.83 11.99 14.26
N GLU A 12 -16.36 13.21 14.34
CA GLU A 12 -16.44 14.15 13.22
C GLU A 12 -15.06 14.60 12.76
N ALA A 13 -14.16 14.95 13.69
CA ALA A 13 -12.78 15.32 13.38
C ALA A 13 -12.06 14.18 12.65
N ARG A 14 -12.16 12.95 13.17
CA ARG A 14 -11.62 11.75 12.53
C ARG A 14 -12.21 11.53 11.14
N ARG A 15 -13.52 11.71 10.97
CA ARG A 15 -14.17 11.54 9.66
C ARG A 15 -13.67 12.58 8.65
N ARG A 16 -13.50 13.84 9.05
CA ARG A 16 -12.94 14.89 8.19
C ARG A 16 -11.50 14.54 7.78
N GLU A 17 -10.68 14.14 8.74
CA GLU A 17 -9.31 13.70 8.48
C GLU A 17 -9.28 12.53 7.48
N GLN A 18 -10.10 11.49 7.71
CA GLN A 18 -10.21 10.34 6.80
C GLN A 18 -10.64 10.75 5.38
N LEU A 19 -11.56 11.71 5.24
CA LEU A 19 -11.97 12.23 3.93
C LEU A 19 -10.85 13.00 3.24
N THR A 20 -10.10 13.81 3.98
CA THR A 20 -8.92 14.52 3.44
C THR A 20 -7.89 13.53 2.92
N TYR A 21 -7.57 12.48 3.69
CA TYR A 21 -6.66 11.41 3.24
C TYR A 21 -7.20 10.67 2.04
N GLN A 22 -8.49 10.32 2.04
CA GLN A 22 -9.10 9.62 0.91
C GLN A 22 -9.00 10.45 -0.37
N PHE A 23 -9.33 11.74 -0.29
CA PHE A 23 -9.23 12.64 -1.42
C PHE A 23 -7.79 12.77 -1.91
N ALA A 24 -6.83 12.98 -1.00
CA ALA A 24 -5.42 13.10 -1.35
C ALA A 24 -4.89 11.81 -2.00
N ALA A 25 -5.21 10.64 -1.44
CA ALA A 25 -4.83 9.33 -1.96
C ALA A 25 -5.38 9.09 -3.36
N ILE A 26 -6.67 9.38 -3.59
CA ILE A 26 -7.31 9.24 -4.90
C ILE A 26 -6.71 10.25 -5.90
N ALA A 27 -6.60 11.53 -5.52
CA ALA A 27 -6.06 12.57 -6.40
C ALA A 27 -4.62 12.29 -6.81
N ALA A 28 -3.76 11.89 -5.86
CA ALA A 28 -2.38 11.51 -6.14
C ALA A 28 -2.30 10.28 -7.05
N SER A 29 -3.09 9.24 -6.77
CA SER A 29 -3.10 8.01 -7.58
C SER A 29 -3.59 8.27 -9.01
N VAL A 30 -4.66 9.05 -9.16
CA VAL A 30 -5.19 9.46 -10.47
C VAL A 30 -4.17 10.31 -11.21
N GLY A 31 -3.57 11.30 -10.56
CA GLY A 31 -2.58 12.18 -11.17
C GLY A 31 -1.34 11.42 -11.65
N VAL A 32 -0.78 10.56 -10.81
CA VAL A 32 0.39 9.74 -11.15
C VAL A 32 0.08 8.74 -12.25
N THR A 33 -1.09 8.07 -12.19
CA THR A 33 -1.50 7.11 -13.23
C THR A 33 -1.78 7.80 -14.55
N ALA A 34 -2.44 8.97 -14.53
CA ALA A 34 -2.70 9.77 -15.73
C ALA A 34 -1.38 10.26 -16.36
N LEU A 35 -0.43 10.73 -15.55
CA LEU A 35 0.89 11.14 -16.01
C LEU A 35 1.65 9.96 -16.64
N ALA A 36 1.65 8.79 -15.99
CA ALA A 36 2.26 7.58 -16.51
C ALA A 36 1.61 7.13 -17.83
N GLY A 37 0.28 7.18 -17.92
CA GLY A 37 -0.48 6.86 -19.13
C GLY A 37 -0.17 7.83 -20.27
N PHE A 38 -0.16 9.13 -19.99
CA PHE A 38 0.23 10.17 -20.95
C PHE A 38 1.68 9.98 -21.42
N ALA A 39 2.62 9.72 -20.51
CA ALA A 39 4.01 9.48 -20.85
C ALA A 39 4.18 8.25 -21.75
N THR A 40 3.45 7.16 -21.45
CA THR A 40 3.44 5.94 -22.28
C THR A 40 2.86 6.21 -23.66
N TYR A 41 1.73 6.90 -23.73
CA TYR A 41 1.09 7.33 -24.98
C TYR A 41 2.04 8.19 -25.81
N TYR A 42 2.64 9.22 -25.20
CA TYR A 42 3.56 10.13 -25.87
C TYR A 42 4.74 9.38 -26.49
N ARG A 43 5.38 8.48 -25.74
CA ARG A 43 6.49 7.65 -26.24
C ARG A 43 6.09 6.83 -27.47
N ILE A 44 4.92 6.18 -27.44
CA ILE A 44 4.40 5.41 -28.58
C ILE A 44 4.14 6.33 -29.78
N THR A 45 3.53 7.51 -29.57
CA THR A 45 3.27 8.45 -30.66
C THR A 45 4.53 9.00 -31.29
N CYS A 46 5.60 9.22 -30.53
CA CYS A 46 6.89 9.65 -31.07
C CYS A 46 7.50 8.59 -32.01
N TYR A 47 7.37 7.30 -31.69
CA TYR A 47 7.78 6.23 -32.61
C TYR A 47 6.98 6.26 -33.91
N LEU A 48 5.65 6.35 -33.81
CA LEU A 48 4.76 6.34 -34.97
C LEU A 48 4.93 7.60 -35.85
N ALA A 49 5.23 8.75 -35.25
CA ALA A 49 5.43 10.01 -35.97
C ALA A 49 6.71 10.05 -36.82
N ASN A 50 7.66 9.14 -36.57
CA ASN A 50 8.90 9.01 -37.34
C ASN A 50 8.82 7.88 -38.40
N ASP A 51 7.61 7.50 -38.84
CA ASP A 51 7.33 6.40 -39.77
C ASP A 51 7.94 5.05 -39.34
N GLN A 52 8.20 4.88 -38.04
CA GLN A 52 8.73 3.62 -37.51
C GLN A 52 7.61 2.62 -37.26
N ALA A 53 7.94 1.33 -37.38
CA ALA A 53 7.03 0.26 -36.97
C ALA A 53 6.67 0.41 -35.48
N PHE A 54 5.51 -0.13 -35.11
CA PHE A 54 5.06 -0.12 -33.72
C PHE A 54 6.13 -0.75 -32.80
N PRO A 55 6.50 -0.11 -31.66
CA PRO A 55 7.64 -0.51 -30.85
C PRO A 55 7.28 -1.67 -29.90
N TYR A 56 7.00 -2.85 -30.46
CA TYR A 56 6.56 -4.03 -29.70
C TYR A 56 7.55 -4.44 -28.61
N LEU A 57 8.85 -4.40 -28.90
CA LEU A 57 9.89 -4.78 -27.95
C LEU A 57 9.91 -3.82 -26.74
N ASP A 58 9.87 -2.52 -26.98
CA ASP A 58 9.83 -1.50 -25.93
C ASP A 58 8.60 -1.64 -25.04
N LEU A 59 7.44 -1.89 -25.64
CA LEU A 59 6.20 -2.13 -24.91
C LEU A 59 6.32 -3.40 -24.06
N ALA A 60 6.79 -4.49 -24.64
CA ALA A 60 6.97 -5.76 -23.93
C ALA A 60 7.96 -5.61 -22.76
N CYS A 61 9.10 -4.94 -22.97
CA CYS A 61 10.09 -4.64 -21.93
C CYS A 61 9.49 -3.78 -20.82
N THR A 62 8.73 -2.73 -21.18
CA THR A 62 8.07 -1.86 -20.20
C THR A 62 7.09 -2.66 -19.34
N LEU A 63 6.22 -3.46 -19.96
CA LEU A 63 5.22 -4.26 -19.24
C LEU A 63 5.86 -5.35 -18.39
N ALA A 64 6.86 -6.05 -18.91
CA ALA A 64 7.57 -7.09 -18.19
C ALA A 64 8.29 -6.52 -16.96
N LEU A 65 8.97 -5.38 -17.10
CA LEU A 65 9.65 -4.75 -15.98
C LEU A 65 8.69 -4.08 -15.00
N ALA A 66 7.54 -3.58 -15.44
CA ALA A 66 6.50 -3.10 -14.53
C ALA A 66 5.94 -4.23 -13.67
N ALA A 67 5.60 -5.37 -14.26
CA ALA A 67 5.12 -6.53 -13.51
C ALA A 67 6.23 -7.11 -12.59
N GLY A 68 7.44 -7.25 -13.14
CA GLY A 68 8.59 -7.77 -12.41
C GLY A 68 8.99 -6.88 -11.23
N ALA A 69 9.02 -5.56 -11.41
CA ALA A 69 9.32 -4.62 -10.34
C ALA A 69 8.20 -4.55 -9.30
N ALA A 70 6.92 -4.60 -9.70
CA ALA A 70 5.81 -4.64 -8.75
C ALA A 70 5.88 -5.89 -7.84
N PHE A 71 6.19 -7.06 -8.41
CA PHE A 71 6.42 -8.27 -7.63
C PHE A 71 7.70 -8.20 -6.79
N GLY A 72 8.80 -7.72 -7.39
CA GLY A 72 10.09 -7.57 -6.71
C GLY A 72 10.02 -6.62 -5.52
N MET A 73 9.16 -5.60 -5.58
CA MET A 73 8.93 -4.67 -4.48
C MET A 73 8.35 -5.36 -3.24
N GLU A 74 7.55 -6.42 -3.37
CA GLU A 74 7.10 -7.19 -2.20
C GLU A 74 8.29 -7.89 -1.52
N MET A 75 9.20 -8.48 -2.31
CA MET A 75 10.41 -9.13 -1.77
C MET A 75 11.34 -8.12 -1.12
N TYR A 76 11.54 -6.98 -1.78
CA TYR A 76 12.36 -5.88 -1.28
C TYR A 76 11.75 -5.27 -0.01
N ALA A 77 10.44 -5.00 0.01
CA ALA A 77 9.75 -4.44 1.16
C ALA A 77 9.86 -5.36 2.37
N ARG A 78 9.68 -6.67 2.20
CA ARG A 78 9.91 -7.68 3.25
C ARG A 78 11.31 -7.58 3.86
N TRP A 79 12.33 -7.60 3.00
CA TRP A 79 13.73 -7.54 3.43
C TRP A 79 14.04 -6.22 4.13
N VAL A 80 13.70 -5.09 3.52
CA VAL A 80 13.93 -3.75 4.12
C VAL A 80 13.17 -3.61 5.43
N HIS A 81 11.92 -4.05 5.51
CA HIS A 81 11.12 -3.95 6.72
C HIS A 81 11.77 -4.73 7.86
N LYS A 82 12.22 -5.96 7.61
CA LYS A 82 12.96 -6.73 8.61
C LYS A 82 14.32 -6.09 8.94
N ASP A 83 15.22 -6.06 7.97
CA ASP A 83 16.64 -5.80 8.21
C ASP A 83 16.92 -4.30 8.46
N MET A 84 16.18 -3.41 7.81
CA MET A 84 16.40 -1.98 7.91
C MET A 84 15.44 -1.27 8.86
N TRP A 85 14.19 -1.71 9.01
CA TRP A 85 13.23 -1.00 9.87
C TRP A 85 13.12 -1.62 11.26
N HIS A 86 13.31 -2.93 11.41
CA HIS A 86 13.29 -3.61 12.71
C HIS A 86 14.69 -3.86 13.27
N ASP A 87 15.56 -4.53 12.52
CA ASP A 87 16.86 -4.99 13.04
C ASP A 87 17.90 -3.84 13.13
N ASN A 88 17.73 -2.76 12.37
CA ASN A 88 18.60 -1.59 12.41
C ASN A 88 18.09 -0.53 13.41
N PRO A 89 18.91 -0.12 14.41
CA PRO A 89 18.49 0.86 15.42
C PRO A 89 18.05 2.22 14.86
N VAL A 90 18.69 2.70 13.79
CA VAL A 90 18.35 3.99 13.16
C VAL A 90 17.02 3.90 12.44
N GLY A 91 16.80 2.81 11.70
CA GLY A 91 15.52 2.62 11.01
C GLY A 91 14.37 2.36 11.98
N TYR A 92 14.63 1.68 13.10
CA TYR A 92 13.62 1.48 14.13
C TYR A 92 13.18 2.80 14.78
N ILE A 93 14.04 3.81 14.91
CA ILE A 93 13.61 5.14 15.42
C ILE A 93 12.44 5.70 14.60
N LEU A 94 12.49 5.54 13.27
CA LEU A 94 11.43 6.00 12.37
C LEU A 94 10.24 5.03 12.37
N HIS A 95 10.51 3.72 12.37
CA HIS A 95 9.49 2.70 12.29
C HIS A 95 8.69 2.55 13.60
N LYS A 96 9.28 2.90 14.75
CA LYS A 96 8.62 2.83 16.08
C LYS A 96 7.31 3.62 16.12
N SER A 97 7.25 4.76 15.42
CA SER A 97 6.00 5.55 15.35
C SER A 97 4.85 4.78 14.71
N HIS A 98 5.15 3.73 13.94
CA HIS A 98 4.18 2.86 13.28
C HIS A 98 3.58 1.81 14.22
N HIS A 99 4.37 1.33 15.17
CA HIS A 99 3.96 0.33 16.18
C HIS A 99 3.20 0.98 17.35
N GLU A 100 3.38 2.28 17.56
CA GLU A 100 2.73 3.02 18.64
C GLU A 100 1.38 3.63 18.21
N PRO A 101 0.45 3.88 19.16
CA PRO A 101 -0.78 4.57 18.86
C PRO A 101 -0.53 5.95 18.26
N ARG A 102 -1.01 6.15 17.03
CA ARG A 102 -0.85 7.39 16.28
C ARG A 102 -1.39 8.61 17.03
N THR A 103 -0.59 9.68 17.11
CA THR A 103 -0.91 10.94 17.81
C THR A 103 -1.30 12.09 16.88
N GLY A 104 -1.14 11.94 15.57
CA GLY A 104 -1.40 13.00 14.59
C GLY A 104 -1.56 12.49 13.16
N PRO A 105 -1.63 13.40 12.17
CA PRO A 105 -1.82 13.04 10.76
C PRO A 105 -0.65 12.21 10.21
N PHE A 106 0.58 12.61 10.50
CA PHE A 106 1.80 12.00 9.96
C PHE A 106 2.51 11.15 11.01
N GLU A 107 3.23 10.15 10.54
CA GLU A 107 4.13 9.31 11.32
C GLU A 107 5.56 9.48 10.79
N ALA A 108 6.56 9.33 11.65
CA ALA A 108 7.95 9.37 11.22
C ALA A 108 8.22 8.29 10.15
N ASN A 109 7.54 7.14 10.28
CA ASN A 109 7.53 6.04 9.31
C ASN A 109 7.12 6.47 7.87
N ASP A 110 6.33 7.54 7.69
CA ASP A 110 5.89 7.99 6.37
C ASP A 110 7.08 8.40 5.47
N ILE A 111 8.26 8.67 6.05
CA ILE A 111 9.50 8.96 5.29
C ILE A 111 9.90 7.80 4.38
N TYR A 112 9.60 6.55 4.74
CA TYR A 112 9.93 5.40 3.91
C TYR A 112 9.14 5.37 2.61
N ALA A 113 7.92 5.92 2.60
CA ALA A 113 7.17 6.09 1.36
C ALA A 113 7.89 7.07 0.41
N ILE A 114 8.42 8.18 0.94
CA ILE A 114 9.17 9.18 0.18
C ILE A 114 10.48 8.59 -0.36
N VAL A 115 11.24 7.90 0.50
CA VAL A 115 12.52 7.26 0.14
C VAL A 115 12.34 6.27 -1.02
N ASN A 116 11.22 5.54 -1.06
CA ASN A 116 10.92 4.61 -2.16
C ASN A 116 10.28 5.30 -3.39
N ALA A 117 9.60 6.43 -3.22
CA ALA A 117 9.02 7.19 -4.33
C ALA A 117 10.08 7.89 -5.20
N VAL A 118 11.14 8.42 -4.58
CA VAL A 118 12.24 9.10 -5.29
C VAL A 118 12.89 8.23 -6.39
N PRO A 119 13.35 6.99 -6.12
CA PRO A 119 13.94 6.14 -7.15
C PRO A 119 12.91 5.73 -8.22
N ALA A 120 11.64 5.52 -7.86
CA ALA A 120 10.57 5.25 -8.83
C ALA A 120 10.40 6.41 -9.82
N MET A 121 10.33 7.65 -9.30
CA MET A 121 10.24 8.87 -10.11
C MET A 121 11.48 9.06 -10.98
N ALA A 122 12.67 8.83 -10.43
CA ALA A 122 13.94 8.96 -11.17
C ALA A 122 14.00 7.96 -12.34
N LEU A 123 13.61 6.70 -12.12
CA LEU A 123 13.55 5.67 -13.16
C LEU A 123 12.52 6.01 -14.25
N CYS A 124 11.34 6.48 -13.88
CA CYS A 124 10.32 6.95 -14.82
C CYS A 124 10.83 8.14 -15.65
N LEU A 125 11.42 9.16 -15.00
CA LEU A 125 11.95 10.33 -15.71
C LEU A 125 13.09 9.94 -16.65
N TYR A 126 14.04 9.15 -16.17
CA TYR A 126 15.17 8.67 -16.96
C TYR A 126 14.70 7.86 -18.18
N GLY A 127 13.77 6.93 -17.97
CA GLY A 127 13.24 6.11 -19.04
C GLY A 127 12.38 6.88 -20.04
N PHE A 128 11.68 7.93 -19.58
CA PHE A 128 10.93 8.82 -20.45
C PHE A 128 11.86 9.65 -21.36
N LEU A 129 12.95 10.18 -20.81
CA LEU A 129 13.92 11.00 -21.54
C LEU A 129 14.82 10.19 -22.50
N ARG A 130 14.75 8.86 -22.43
CA ARG A 130 15.61 7.95 -23.20
C ARG A 130 14.76 6.99 -24.05
N PRO A 131 14.47 7.32 -25.32
CA PRO A 131 13.63 6.51 -26.20
C PRO A 131 14.43 5.35 -26.81
N ASP A 132 14.94 4.46 -25.96
CA ASP A 132 15.53 3.20 -26.35
C ASP A 132 15.05 2.05 -25.43
N VAL A 133 15.44 0.82 -25.75
CA VAL A 133 15.07 -0.37 -24.97
C VAL A 133 15.49 -0.22 -23.50
N TRP A 134 16.66 0.37 -23.24
CA TRP A 134 17.14 0.57 -21.86
C TRP A 134 16.27 1.56 -21.10
N GLY A 135 15.88 2.67 -21.73
CA GLY A 135 14.92 3.60 -21.17
C GLY A 135 13.55 2.96 -20.94
N SER A 136 13.10 2.09 -21.84
CA SER A 136 11.87 1.30 -21.66
C SER A 136 11.92 0.38 -20.43
N LEU A 137 13.05 -0.27 -20.18
CA LEU A 137 13.26 -1.10 -18.99
C LEU A 137 13.22 -0.24 -17.70
N CYS A 138 13.93 0.88 -17.67
CA CYS A 138 13.92 1.81 -16.53
C CYS A 138 12.51 2.38 -16.28
N PHE A 139 11.83 2.82 -17.34
CA PHE A 139 10.47 3.34 -17.26
C PHE A 139 9.52 2.27 -16.70
N GLY A 140 9.57 1.04 -17.23
CA GLY A 140 8.81 -0.09 -16.74
C GLY A 140 9.07 -0.36 -15.26
N ALA A 141 10.33 -0.41 -14.83
CA ALA A 141 10.68 -0.62 -13.43
C ALA A 141 10.11 0.47 -12.51
N GLY A 142 10.26 1.74 -12.90
CA GLY A 142 9.68 2.88 -12.18
C GLY A 142 8.16 2.80 -12.07
N LEU A 143 7.46 2.40 -13.15
CA LEU A 143 6.02 2.16 -13.13
C LEU A 143 5.65 1.03 -12.17
N GLY A 144 6.38 -0.08 -12.18
CA GLY A 144 6.13 -1.20 -11.27
C GLY A 144 6.27 -0.82 -9.80
N ILE A 145 7.33 -0.08 -9.44
CA ILE A 145 7.52 0.45 -8.09
C ILE A 145 6.38 1.40 -7.71
N THR A 146 5.97 2.27 -8.63
CA THR A 146 4.87 3.22 -8.42
C THR A 146 3.54 2.51 -8.18
N LEU A 147 3.23 1.48 -8.99
CA LEU A 147 2.02 0.67 -8.84
C LEU A 147 2.01 -0.07 -7.50
N PHE A 148 3.16 -0.64 -7.11
CA PHE A 148 3.30 -1.24 -5.78
C PHE A 148 3.05 -0.20 -4.68
N GLY A 149 3.66 0.99 -4.76
CA GLY A 149 3.46 2.07 -3.80
C GLY A 149 2.00 2.53 -3.67
N ILE A 150 1.28 2.68 -4.79
CA ILE A 150 -0.16 2.97 -4.78
C ILE A 150 -0.92 1.84 -4.08
N SER A 151 -0.66 0.59 -4.45
CA SER A 151 -1.33 -0.56 -3.83
C SER A 151 -1.05 -0.64 -2.32
N TYR A 152 0.20 -0.36 -1.91
CA TYR A 152 0.62 -0.33 -0.52
C TYR A 152 -0.14 0.74 0.24
N MET A 153 -0.22 1.98 -0.27
CA MET A 153 -0.99 3.06 0.37
C MET A 153 -2.45 2.67 0.59
N PHE A 154 -3.14 2.07 -0.39
CA PHE A 154 -4.53 1.67 -0.20
C PHE A 154 -4.67 0.52 0.81
N VAL A 155 -3.82 -0.51 0.74
CA VAL A 155 -3.96 -1.68 1.62
C VAL A 155 -3.41 -1.39 3.02
N HIS A 156 -2.21 -0.85 3.14
CA HIS A 156 -1.58 -0.55 4.42
C HIS A 156 -2.26 0.63 5.10
N ASP A 157 -2.19 1.83 4.53
CA ASP A 157 -2.68 3.04 5.20
C ASP A 157 -4.21 3.08 5.23
N GLY A 158 -4.85 2.78 4.10
CA GLY A 158 -6.29 2.76 3.96
C GLY A 158 -6.93 1.61 4.74
N LEU A 159 -6.62 0.36 4.36
CA LEU A 159 -7.32 -0.80 4.89
C LEU A 159 -6.84 -1.23 6.29
N VAL A 160 -5.54 -1.43 6.49
CA VAL A 160 -4.97 -1.94 7.74
C VAL A 160 -5.05 -0.87 8.83
N HIS A 161 -4.53 0.32 8.56
CA HIS A 161 -4.45 1.42 9.53
C HIS A 161 -5.72 2.28 9.60
N ARG A 162 -6.66 2.07 8.67
CA ARG A 162 -7.94 2.79 8.64
C ARG A 162 -7.75 4.31 8.59
N ARG A 163 -6.67 4.79 7.94
CA ARG A 163 -6.43 6.22 7.69
C ARG A 163 -7.49 6.80 6.76
N PHE A 164 -8.08 5.99 5.89
CA PHE A 164 -9.22 6.35 5.05
C PHE A 164 -10.00 5.10 4.60
N PRO A 165 -11.30 5.20 4.27
CA PRO A 165 -12.07 4.05 3.81
C PRO A 165 -11.67 3.66 2.37
N VAL A 166 -11.50 2.36 2.13
CA VAL A 166 -11.12 1.80 0.83
C VAL A 166 -12.27 1.10 0.09
N GLY A 167 -13.49 1.16 0.64
CA GLY A 167 -14.67 0.59 0.00
C GLY A 167 -14.71 -0.94 0.03
N PRO A 168 -15.32 -1.60 -0.99
CA PRO A 168 -15.64 -3.03 -0.98
C PRO A 168 -14.43 -3.97 -0.89
N ILE A 169 -13.24 -3.52 -1.27
CA ILE A 169 -12.02 -4.36 -1.20
C ILE A 169 -11.73 -4.81 0.23
N ALA A 170 -12.19 -4.04 1.23
CA ALA A 170 -12.06 -4.36 2.65
C ALA A 170 -12.79 -5.65 3.07
N ASP A 171 -13.68 -6.16 2.23
CA ASP A 171 -14.51 -7.32 2.52
C ASP A 171 -14.04 -8.59 1.77
N LEU A 172 -13.02 -8.46 0.92
CA LEU A 172 -12.41 -9.59 0.22
C LEU A 172 -11.67 -10.51 1.20
N PRO A 173 -11.83 -11.86 1.12
CA PRO A 173 -11.19 -12.80 2.04
C PRO A 173 -9.66 -12.64 2.13
N ALA A 174 -8.99 -12.46 0.99
CA ALA A 174 -7.55 -12.25 0.94
C ALA A 174 -7.13 -10.96 1.68
N MET A 175 -7.87 -9.87 1.50
CA MET A 175 -7.59 -8.59 2.14
C MET A 175 -7.80 -8.66 3.66
N LYS A 176 -8.80 -9.42 4.12
CA LYS A 176 -8.99 -9.68 5.55
C LYS A 176 -7.83 -10.46 6.15
N ARG A 177 -7.34 -11.51 5.47
CA ARG A 177 -6.13 -12.25 5.89
C ARG A 177 -4.93 -11.31 6.02
N ILE A 178 -4.69 -10.44 5.04
CA ILE A 178 -3.59 -9.46 5.09
C ILE A 178 -3.74 -8.52 6.29
N VAL A 179 -4.93 -8.00 6.56
CA VAL A 179 -5.19 -7.13 7.72
C VAL A 179 -4.85 -7.83 9.03
N VAL A 180 -5.28 -9.08 9.18
CA VAL A 180 -5.03 -9.85 10.40
C VAL A 180 -3.55 -10.23 10.52
N ALA A 181 -2.91 -10.59 9.40
CA ALA A 181 -1.48 -10.86 9.36
C ALA A 181 -0.67 -9.63 9.83
N HIS A 182 -1.04 -8.43 9.36
CA HIS A 182 -0.39 -7.18 9.79
C HIS A 182 -0.70 -6.83 11.26
N GLN A 183 -1.88 -7.19 11.79
CA GLN A 183 -2.17 -7.05 13.21
C GLN A 183 -1.30 -7.96 14.07
N LEU A 184 -1.01 -9.17 13.58
CA LEU A 184 -0.12 -10.11 14.26
C LEU A 184 1.33 -9.58 14.27
N HIS A 185 1.78 -8.95 13.18
CA HIS A 185 3.05 -8.23 13.13
C HIS A 185 3.18 -7.16 14.23
N HIS A 186 2.19 -6.27 14.38
CA HIS A 186 2.18 -5.24 15.43
C HIS A 186 2.10 -5.79 16.85
N SER A 187 1.70 -7.05 17.02
CA SER A 187 1.75 -7.70 18.33
C SER A 187 3.14 -8.20 18.70
N GLU A 188 4.10 -8.12 17.77
CA GLU A 188 5.48 -8.61 17.88
C GLU A 188 5.61 -10.12 18.21
N LYS A 189 4.50 -10.87 18.14
CA LYS A 189 4.50 -12.33 18.24
C LYS A 189 5.31 -12.94 17.10
N TYR A 190 5.76 -14.18 17.30
CA TYR A 190 6.53 -14.93 16.31
C TYR A 190 7.81 -14.20 15.85
N GLY A 191 8.43 -13.42 16.74
CA GLY A 191 9.63 -12.65 16.43
C GLY A 191 9.38 -11.50 15.44
N GLY A 192 8.18 -10.92 15.45
CA GLY A 192 7.80 -9.81 14.58
C GLY A 192 7.35 -10.20 13.17
N VAL A 193 7.22 -11.49 12.85
CA VAL A 193 6.70 -11.96 11.56
C VAL A 193 5.18 -11.71 11.49
N PRO A 194 4.62 -11.29 10.34
CA PRO A 194 5.27 -11.11 9.03
C PRO A 194 5.87 -9.72 8.80
N PHE A 195 6.82 -9.62 7.87
CA PHE A 195 7.40 -8.35 7.42
C PHE A 195 6.86 -7.92 6.05
N GLY A 196 6.31 -8.85 5.27
CA GLY A 196 5.67 -8.59 3.99
C GLY A 196 4.25 -8.09 4.12
N MET A 197 3.82 -7.33 3.10
CA MET A 197 2.48 -6.77 3.06
C MET A 197 1.51 -7.80 2.48
N PHE A 198 1.71 -8.17 1.20
CA PHE A 198 0.81 -9.07 0.50
C PHE A 198 1.10 -10.54 0.79
N LEU A 199 2.36 -10.88 1.03
CA LEU A 199 2.80 -12.24 1.34
C LEU A 199 2.93 -12.48 2.85
N GLY A 200 2.47 -11.56 3.69
CA GLY A 200 2.47 -11.76 5.13
C GLY A 200 1.77 -13.05 5.60
N PRO A 201 0.60 -13.45 5.03
CA PRO A 201 -0.01 -14.75 5.32
C PRO A 201 0.92 -15.94 5.03
N GLN A 202 1.65 -15.90 3.91
CA GLN A 202 2.60 -16.94 3.54
C GLN A 202 3.76 -17.02 4.54
N GLU A 203 4.30 -15.88 4.98
CA GLU A 203 5.38 -15.85 5.99
C GLU A 203 4.92 -16.44 7.32
N LEU A 204 3.69 -16.13 7.74
CA LEU A 204 3.09 -16.71 8.95
C LEU A 204 2.91 -18.22 8.84
N GLU A 205 2.44 -18.72 7.69
CA GLU A 205 2.34 -20.15 7.43
C GLU A 205 3.71 -20.83 7.50
N ALA A 206 4.75 -20.21 6.94
CA ALA A 206 6.12 -20.74 6.95
C ALA A 206 6.72 -20.87 8.36
N VAL A 207 6.31 -20.03 9.31
CA VAL A 207 6.74 -20.12 10.73
C VAL A 207 5.78 -20.92 11.62
N GLY A 208 4.78 -21.58 11.03
CA GLY A 208 3.79 -22.38 11.76
C GLY A 208 2.69 -21.58 12.47
N ALA A 209 2.56 -20.28 12.19
CA ALA A 209 1.54 -19.39 12.76
C ALA A 209 0.21 -19.40 11.97
N GLY A 210 0.10 -20.18 10.90
CA GLY A 210 -1.12 -20.32 10.09
C GLY A 210 -2.40 -20.57 10.90
N PRO A 211 -2.42 -21.50 11.88
CA PRO A 211 -3.61 -21.73 12.71
C PRO A 211 -4.00 -20.52 13.58
N GLU A 212 -3.04 -19.73 14.08
CA GLU A 212 -3.36 -18.49 14.82
C GLU A 212 -3.93 -17.43 13.88
N LEU A 213 -3.38 -17.30 12.67
CA LEU A 213 -3.93 -16.43 11.62
C LEU A 213 -5.38 -16.81 11.28
N ASP A 214 -5.67 -18.09 11.05
CA ASP A 214 -7.02 -18.57 10.75
C ASP A 214 -8.01 -18.26 11.88
N ARG A 215 -7.59 -18.51 13.13
CA ARG A 215 -8.39 -18.19 14.33
C ARG A 215 -8.70 -16.70 14.40
N MET A 216 -7.68 -15.84 14.24
CA MET A 216 -7.86 -14.38 14.32
C MET A 216 -8.70 -13.84 13.16
N VAL A 217 -8.65 -14.44 11.97
CA VAL A 217 -9.54 -14.08 10.85
C VAL A 217 -10.99 -14.42 11.18
N ALA A 218 -11.26 -15.59 11.76
CA ALA A 218 -12.60 -15.95 12.21
C ALA A 218 -13.13 -15.01 13.30
N GLU A 219 -12.29 -14.63 14.26
CA GLU A 219 -12.61 -13.64 15.30
C GLU A 219 -12.91 -12.25 14.68
N PHE A 220 -12.10 -11.82 13.71
CA PHE A 220 -12.29 -10.57 12.98
C PHE A 220 -13.64 -10.53 12.24
N ASP A 221 -14.00 -11.62 11.57
CA ASP A 221 -15.29 -11.74 10.86
C ASP A 221 -16.47 -11.77 11.83
N ALA A 222 -16.38 -12.52 12.92
CA ALA A 222 -17.40 -12.54 13.96
C ALA A 222 -17.63 -11.14 14.57
N ALA A 223 -16.54 -10.40 14.83
CA ALA A 223 -16.60 -9.04 15.35
C ALA A 223 -17.27 -8.07 14.36
N ARG A 224 -16.99 -8.17 13.06
CA ARG A 224 -17.66 -7.36 12.03
C ARG A 224 -19.13 -7.71 11.89
N ALA A 225 -19.49 -8.99 11.90
CA ALA A 225 -20.89 -9.43 11.85
C ALA A 225 -21.70 -8.90 13.04
N LYS A 226 -21.14 -8.99 14.26
CA LYS A 226 -21.77 -8.42 15.47
C LYS A 226 -21.98 -6.91 15.36
N LYS A 227 -20.99 -6.18 14.84
CA LYS A 227 -21.09 -4.73 14.63
C LYS A 227 -22.18 -4.38 13.61
N ALA A 228 -22.23 -5.10 12.49
CA ALA A 228 -23.24 -4.88 11.45
C ALA A 228 -24.67 -5.12 11.98
N GLY A 229 -24.88 -6.20 12.73
CA GLY A 229 -26.15 -6.51 13.38
C GLY A 229 -26.58 -5.45 14.41
N ALA A 230 -25.65 -4.92 15.20
CA ALA A 230 -25.93 -3.85 16.15
C ALA A 230 -26.38 -2.55 15.47
N THR A 231 -25.75 -2.16 14.35
CA THR A 231 -26.19 -1.00 13.55
C THR A 231 -27.55 -1.20 12.91
N ALA A 232 -27.85 -2.41 12.40
CA ALA A 232 -29.15 -2.71 11.80
C ALA A 232 -30.29 -2.72 12.83
N GLY A 233 -30.01 -3.15 14.07
CA GLY A 233 -30.98 -3.12 15.17
C GLY A 233 -31.21 -1.72 15.75
N ALA A 234 -30.21 -0.83 15.72
CA ALA A 234 -30.33 0.55 16.20
C ALA A 234 -31.14 1.46 15.26
N GLY A 235 -31.20 1.16 13.96
CA GLY A 235 -31.98 1.92 12.98
C GLY A 235 -33.46 1.55 12.88
N ARG A 236 -33.93 0.53 13.64
CA ARG A 236 -35.34 0.09 13.69
C ARG A 236 -36.06 0.50 14.98
N ARG A 237 -35.46 1.34 15.82
CA ARG A 237 -36.05 1.88 17.06
C ARG A 237 -36.20 3.38 16.97
#